data_AF-A0A098E606-F1
#
_entry.id   AF-A0A098E606-F1
#
_cell.length_a   1.000
_cell.length_b   1.000
_cell.length_c   1.000
_cell.angle_alpha   90.00
_cell.angle_beta   90.00
_cell.angle_gamma   90.00
#
_symmetry.space_group_name_H-M   'P 1'
#
loop_
_entity.id
_entity.type
_entity.pdbx_description
1 polymer ?
#
loop_
_entity_poly.entity_id
_entity_poly.type
_entity_poly.pdbx_seq_one_letter_code
_entity_poly.pdbx_strand_id
1 'polypeptide(L)' 'MAINPRKIEFFNRESETSEIKNILESEPRLITFIYGPINSGKTSLIMNLIEDLPKDKYAVF' A
#
# COMPACT_ATOMS: atom_id res chain seq x y z
N MET A 1 30.53 -14.46 3.11
CA MET A 1 30.07 -13.69 1.94
C MET A 1 28.66 -13.21 2.24
N ALA A 2 28.54 -12.05 2.92
CA ALA A 2 27.23 -11.49 3.24
C ALA A 2 26.65 -10.90 1.96
N ILE A 3 25.56 -11.49 1.49
CA ILE A 3 24.79 -10.97 0.37
C ILE A 3 24.18 -9.67 0.89
N ASN A 4 24.66 -8.52 0.42
CA ASN A 4 24.01 -7.24 0.69
C ASN A 4 22.74 -7.22 -0.16
N PRO A 5 21.53 -7.41 0.40
CA PRO A 5 20.32 -7.34 -0.41
C PRO A 5 20.27 -5.91 -0.92
N ARG A 6 20.35 -5.72 -2.25
CA ARG A 6 20.10 -4.42 -2.85
C ARG A 6 18.77 -3.94 -2.28
N LYS A 7 18.78 -2.87 -1.49
CA LYS A 7 17.57 -2.22 -0.98
C LYS A 7 16.86 -1.64 -2.20
N ILE A 8 15.97 -2.42 -2.80
CA ILE A 8 15.12 -1.96 -3.90
C ILE A 8 14.16 -0.97 -3.25
N GLU A 9 14.29 0.30 -3.61
CA GLU A 9 13.39 1.33 -3.14
C GLU A 9 11.97 1.07 -3.67
N PHE A 10 10.98 1.41 -2.86
CA PHE A 10 9.58 1.32 -3.27
C PHE A 10 9.31 2.41 -4.32
N PHE A 11 9.27 2.02 -5.58
CA PHE A 11 9.26 2.95 -6.70
C PHE A 11 7.89 3.08 -7.35
N ASN A 12 7.50 4.34 -7.63
CA ASN A 12 6.43 4.75 -8.55
C ASN A 12 5.05 4.10 -8.30
N ARG A 13 4.41 4.50 -7.20
CA ARG A 13 3.04 4.06 -6.81
C ARG A 13 2.16 5.19 -6.28
N GLU A 14 2.49 6.43 -6.62
CA GLU A 14 1.81 7.61 -6.08
C GLU A 14 0.33 7.65 -6.50
N SER A 15 0.02 7.24 -7.74
CA SER A 15 -1.34 7.17 -8.24
C SER A 15 -2.17 6.13 -7.47
N GLU A 16 -1.66 4.91 -7.34
CA GLU A 16 -2.37 3.85 -6.61
C GLU A 16 -2.52 4.18 -5.12
N THR A 17 -1.48 4.77 -4.52
CA THR A 17 -1.52 5.23 -3.11
C THR A 17 -2.61 6.28 -2.92
N SER A 18 -2.68 7.27 -3.82
CA SER A 18 -3.69 8.33 -3.79
C SER A 18 -5.11 7.77 -3.94
N GLU A 19 -5.31 6.82 -4.86
CA GLU A 19 -6.60 6.17 -5.07
C GLU A 19 -7.05 5.40 -3.82
N ILE A 20 -6.17 4.61 -3.20
CA ILE A 20 -6.50 3.88 -1.98
C ILE A 20 -6.81 4.85 -0.83
N LYS A 21 -6.07 5.96 -0.68
CA LYS A 21 -6.37 6.99 0.33
C LYS A 21 -7.76 7.60 0.13
N ASN A 22 -8.11 7.95 -1.10
CA ASN A 22 -9.45 8.47 -1.42
C ASN A 22 -10.56 7.46 -1.07
N ILE A 23 -10.31 6.16 -1.26
CA ILE A 23 -11.24 5.09 -0.85
C ILE A 23 -11.37 5.04 0.67
N LEU A 24 -10.25 5.13 1.42
CA LEU A 24 -10.25 5.11 2.89
C LEU A 24 -10.95 6.34 3.51
N GLU A 25 -10.92 7.49 2.83
CA GLU A 25 -11.62 8.72 3.24
C GLU A 25 -13.11 8.71 2.88
N SER A 26 -13.54 7.77 2.04
CA SER A 26 -14.94 7.62 1.63
C SER A 26 -15.75 6.75 2.61
N GLU A 27 -17.07 6.90 2.58
CA GLU A 27 -17.97 6.09 3.40
C GLU A 27 -17.83 4.59 3.01
N PRO A 28 -17.60 3.68 3.98
CA PRO A 28 -17.28 2.27 3.71
C PRO A 28 -18.52 1.45 3.33
N ARG A 29 -19.09 1.75 2.16
CA ARG A 29 -20.32 1.12 1.64
C ARG A 29 -20.03 -0.02 0.66
N LEU A 30 -18.78 -0.20 0.24
CA LEU A 30 -18.37 -1.15 -0.79
C LEU A 30 -17.14 -1.95 -0.33
N ILE A 31 -17.07 -3.20 -0.77
CA ILE A 31 -15.86 -4.01 -0.66
C ILE A 31 -15.00 -3.74 -1.89
N THR A 32 -13.81 -3.17 -1.68
CA THR A 32 -12.88 -2.87 -2.76
C THR A 32 -11.85 -4.00 -2.92
N PHE A 33 -11.68 -4.47 -4.15
CA PHE A 33 -10.69 -5.49 -4.49
C PHE A 33 -9.53 -4.87 -5.27
N ILE A 34 -8.30 -5.25 -4.92
CA ILE A 34 -7.10 -4.83 -5.64
C ILE A 34 -6.65 -5.97 -6.55
N TYR A 35 -6.73 -5.73 -7.86
CA TYR A 35 -6.37 -6.72 -8.89
C TYR A 35 -4.99 -6.44 -9.51
N GLY A 36 -4.39 -7.48 -10.09
CA GLY A 36 -3.15 -7.37 -10.87
C GLY A 36 -2.37 -8.69 -10.93
N PRO A 37 -1.34 -8.79 -11.79
CA PRO A 37 -0.53 -10.00 -11.95
C PRO A 37 0.10 -10.51 -10.65
N ILE A 38 0.36 -11.81 -10.57
CA ILE A 38 1.17 -12.39 -9.48
C ILE A 38 2.54 -11.68 -9.49
N ASN A 39 3.06 -11.35 -8.30
CA ASN A 39 4.31 -10.61 -8.09
C ASN A 39 4.31 -9.14 -8.58
N SER A 40 3.16 -8.54 -8.89
CA SER A 40 3.07 -7.11 -9.23
C SER A 40 3.26 -6.15 -8.04
N GLY A 41 3.62 -6.66 -6.86
CA GLY A 41 3.88 -5.84 -5.66
C GLY A 41 2.63 -5.36 -4.89
N LYS A 42 1.44 -5.94 -5.12
CA LYS A 42 0.19 -5.53 -4.43
C LYS A 42 0.32 -5.54 -2.91
N THR A 43 0.82 -6.63 -2.34
CA THR A 43 1.03 -6.75 -0.89
C THR A 43 2.01 -5.70 -0.39
N SER A 44 3.12 -5.50 -1.11
CA SER A 44 4.12 -4.48 -0.74
C SER A 44 3.55 -3.07 -0.75
N LEU A 45 2.70 -2.74 -1.74
CA LEU A 45 1.99 -1.46 -1.79
C LEU A 45 1.10 -1.25 -0.56
N ILE A 46 0.31 -2.25 -0.18
CA ILE A 46 -0.59 -2.13 0.97
C ILE A 46 0.19 -2.01 2.27
N MET A 47 1.25 -2.80 2.45
CA MET A 47 2.10 -2.71 3.65
C MET A 47 2.77 -1.33 3.78
N ASN A 48 3.35 -0.82 2.69
CA ASN A 48 4.00 0.48 2.70
C ASN A 48 2.99 1.63 2.93
N LEU A 49 1.82 1.57 2.30
CA LEU A 49 0.73 2.51 2.58
C LEU A 49 0.33 2.49 4.05
N ILE A 50 0.12 1.31 4.64
CA ILE A 50 -0.26 1.17 6.05
C ILE A 50 0.80 1.79 6.96
N GLU A 51 2.08 1.57 6.68
CA GLU A 51 3.19 2.19 7.42
C GLU A 51 3.09 3.73 7.40
N ASP A 52 2.79 4.31 6.24
CA ASP A 52 2.69 5.76 6.01
C ASP A 52 1.37 6.42 6.47
N LEU A 53 0.33 5.64 6.80
CA LEU A 53 -0.96 6.21 7.24
C LEU A 53 -0.83 6.93 8.61
N PRO A 54 -1.48 8.09 8.78
CA PRO A 54 -1.50 8.81 10.06
C PRO A 54 -2.10 7.96 11.19
N LYS A 55 -1.28 7.60 12.19
CA LYS A 55 -1.66 6.67 13.27
C LYS A 55 -2.71 7.24 14.23
N ASP A 56 -2.89 8.56 14.24
CA ASP A 56 -3.95 9.25 14.97
C ASP A 56 -5.32 9.11 14.30
N LYS A 57 -5.36 8.82 13.00
CA LYS A 57 -6.61 8.69 12.22
C LYS A 57 -6.98 7.24 11.91
N TYR A 58 -5.99 6.38 11.71
CA TYR A 58 -6.19 5.01 11.24
C TYR A 58 -5.70 4.00 12.27
N ALA A 59 -6.58 3.05 12.60
CA ALA A 59 -6.25 1.89 13.41
C ALA A 59 -6.09 0.65 12.50
N VAL A 60 -5.00 -0.10 12.71
CA VAL A 60 -4.68 -1.33 11.97
C VAL A 60 -4.91 -2.49 12.93
N PHE A 61 -5.71 -3.48 12.51
CA PHE A 61 -6.11 -4.65 13.31
C PHE A 61 -5.72 -5.95 12.62
#